data_AF-A0A947JY55-F1
#
_entry.id   AF-A0A947JY55-F1
#
_cell.length_a   1.000
_cell.length_b   1.000
_cell.length_c   1.000
_cell.angle_alpha   90.00
_cell.angle_beta   90.00
_cell.angle_gamma   90.00
#
_symmetry.space_group_name_H-M   'P 1'
#
loop_
_entity.id
_entity.type
_entity.pdbx_description
1 polymer ?
#
loop_
_entity_poly.entity_id
_entity_poly.type
_entity_poly.pdbx_seq_one_letter_code
_entity_poly.pdbx_strand_id
1 'polypeptide(L)'
;MKISMRIAGLVAGVVMVGGCSTMLANQGRSELVAQCASMGENMRFLPGETRRSDNPLFSSASVQGQCVGPDHSDYDEAIGPDD
;
A
#
# COMPACT_ATOMS: atom_id res chain seq x y z
N MET A 1 -2.88 -19.51 -22.07
CA MET A 1 -3.85 -18.78 -21.22
C MET A 1 -3.12 -17.60 -20.60
N LYS A 2 -3.36 -16.37 -21.07
CA LYS A 2 -2.83 -15.14 -20.44
C LYS A 2 -3.82 -14.77 -19.34
N ILE A 3 -3.57 -15.25 -18.13
CA ILE A 3 -4.33 -14.79 -16.96
C ILE A 3 -3.90 -13.34 -16.78
N SER A 4 -4.78 -12.41 -17.17
CA SER A 4 -4.58 -10.99 -16.96
C SER A 4 -4.54 -10.78 -15.45
N MET A 5 -3.34 -10.60 -14.93
CA MET A 5 -3.08 -10.50 -13.50
C MET A 5 -3.75 -9.23 -13.00
N ARG A 6 -4.63 -9.39 -12.01
CA ARG A 6 -5.55 -8.35 -11.56
C ARG A 6 -4.76 -7.22 -10.92
N ILE A 7 -4.72 -6.08 -11.60
CA ILE A 7 -4.35 -4.80 -11.01
C ILE A 7 -5.48 -4.42 -10.06
N ALA A 8 -5.37 -4.82 -8.80
CA ALA A 8 -6.26 -4.36 -7.75
C ALA A 8 -5.66 -3.09 -7.15
N GLY A 9 -6.28 -1.94 -7.46
CA GLY A 9 -5.96 -0.69 -6.78
C GLY A 9 -6.36 -0.82 -5.32
N LEU A 10 -5.40 -0.76 -4.41
CA LEU A 10 -5.65 -0.78 -2.97
C LEU A 10 -5.50 0.62 -2.38
N VAL A 11 -6.35 0.91 -1.40
CA VAL A 11 -6.29 2.14 -0.62
C VAL A 11 -6.42 1.77 0.85
N ALA A 12 -5.42 2.10 1.65
CA ALA A 12 -5.50 2.03 3.11
C ALA A 12 -5.59 3.45 3.66
N GLY A 13 -6.72 3.77 4.30
CA GLY A 13 -6.92 5.03 5.01
C GLY A 13 -6.89 4.80 6.51
N VAL A 14 -6.01 5.51 7.21
CA VAL A 14 -5.89 5.43 8.68
C VAL A 14 -6.06 6.82 9.27
N VAL A 15 -6.85 6.93 10.35
CA VAL A 15 -7.15 8.19 11.05
C VAL A 15 -6.91 7.99 12.55
N MET A 16 -6.15 8.89 13.17
CA MET A 16 -5.96 8.93 14.64
C MET A 16 -6.17 10.34 15.17
N VAL A 17 -6.73 10.41 16.38
CA VAL A 17 -6.89 11.66 17.15
C VAL A 17 -5.59 11.90 17.92
N GLY A 18 -4.77 12.84 17.43
CA GLY A 18 -3.43 13.11 17.99
C GLY A 18 -2.40 12.02 17.65
N GLY A 19 -1.52 12.28 16.68
CA GLY A 19 -0.42 11.38 16.30
C GLY A 19 0.40 11.91 15.13
N CYS A 20 1.53 11.28 14.82
CA CYS A 20 2.33 11.63 13.63
C CYS A 20 1.72 10.95 12.38
N SER A 21 1.21 11.73 11.42
CA SER A 21 0.69 11.22 10.13
C SER A 21 1.68 10.29 9.39
N THR A 22 2.98 10.47 9.60
CA THR A 22 4.03 9.58 9.09
C THR A 22 3.89 8.14 9.59
N MET A 23 3.60 7.94 10.88
CA MET A 23 3.41 6.60 11.45
C MET A 23 2.15 5.93 10.90
N LEU A 24 1.06 6.70 10.76
CA LEU A 24 -0.18 6.24 10.12
C LEU A 24 0.06 5.81 8.67
N ALA A 25 0.83 6.59 7.91
CA ALA A 25 1.19 6.24 6.54
C ALA A 25 2.01 4.95 6.48
N ASN A 26 2.97 4.76 7.40
CA ASN A 26 3.74 3.51 7.45
C ASN A 26 2.88 2.30 7.83
N GLN A 27 1.95 2.44 8.77
CA GLN A 27 0.99 1.38 9.09
C GLN A 27 0.12 1.03 7.88
N GLY A 28 -0.47 2.02 7.23
CA GLY A 28 -1.28 1.81 6.03
C GLY A 28 -0.48 1.11 4.92
N ARG A 29 0.78 1.51 4.71
CA ARG A 29 1.66 0.87 3.72
C ARG A 29 1.95 -0.59 4.05
N SER A 30 2.28 -0.90 5.31
CA SER A 30 2.54 -2.28 5.75
C SER A 30 1.31 -3.16 5.61
N GLU A 31 0.12 -2.63 5.92
CA GLU A 31 -1.14 -3.36 5.73
C GLU A 31 -1.42 -3.66 4.25
N LEU A 32 -1.15 -2.70 3.35
CA LEU A 32 -1.28 -2.90 1.90
C LEU A 32 -0.30 -3.93 1.35
N VAL A 33 0.95 -3.92 1.84
CA VAL A 33 1.95 -4.94 1.50
C VAL A 33 1.48 -6.34 1.92
N ALA A 34 1.00 -6.47 3.17
CA ALA A 34 0.47 -7.74 3.67
C ALA A 34 -0.77 -8.20 2.89
N GLN A 35 -1.67 -7.28 2.53
CA GLN A 35 -2.82 -7.57 1.67
C GLN A 35 -2.37 -8.08 0.30
N CYS A 36 -1.39 -7.44 -0.35
CA CYS A 36 -0.85 -7.93 -1.62
C CYS A 36 -0.24 -9.32 -1.47
N ALA A 37 0.60 -9.56 -0.47
CA ALA A 37 1.18 -10.87 -0.21
C ALA A 37 0.10 -11.96 0.01
N SER A 38 -1.02 -11.61 0.66
CA SER A 38 -2.14 -12.53 0.86
C SER A 38 -2.90 -12.88 -0.43
N MET A 39 -2.81 -12.06 -1.48
CA MET A 39 -3.45 -12.31 -2.77
C MET A 39 -2.68 -13.31 -3.64
N GLY A 40 -1.40 -13.55 -3.35
CA GLY A 40 -0.57 -14.55 -4.03
C GLY A 40 0.89 -14.48 -3.62
N GLU A 41 1.59 -15.62 -3.68
CA GLU A 41 3.00 -15.77 -3.22
C GLU A 41 3.99 -14.78 -3.82
N ASN A 42 3.72 -14.22 -5.00
CA ASN A 42 4.60 -13.28 -5.70
C ASN A 42 3.90 -11.95 -5.99
N MET A 43 2.96 -11.55 -5.15
CA MET A 43 2.29 -10.26 -5.28
C MET A 43 3.01 -9.24 -4.40
N ARG A 44 3.46 -8.15 -5.01
CA ARG A 44 4.13 -7.04 -4.33
C ARG A 44 3.29 -5.79 -4.42
N PHE A 45 3.44 -4.92 -3.43
CA PHE A 45 2.75 -3.64 -3.40
C PHE A 45 3.58 -2.57 -4.10
N LEU A 46 3.10 -2.08 -5.23
CA LEU A 46 3.66 -0.91 -5.90
C LEU A 46 3.06 0.36 -5.29
N PRO A 47 3.83 1.14 -4.50
CA PRO A 47 3.34 2.36 -3.87
C PRO A 47 3.00 3.42 -4.93
N GLY A 48 1.82 4.01 -4.82
CA GLY A 48 1.40 5.16 -5.63
C GLY A 48 1.43 6.44 -4.79
N GLU A 49 0.29 7.12 -4.73
CA GLU A 49 0.16 8.33 -3.92
C GLU A 49 0.02 8.03 -2.43
N THR A 50 0.71 8.81 -1.60
CA THR A 50 0.48 8.88 -0.15
C THR A 50 0.00 10.27 0.19
N ARG A 51 -1.21 10.41 0.74
CA ARG A 51 -1.71 11.68 1.26
C ARG A 51 -1.62 11.66 2.78
N ARG A 52 -1.08 12.73 3.35
CA ARG A 52 -1.01 12.95 4.78
C ARG A 52 -1.73 14.25 5.10
N SER A 53 -2.49 14.26 6.18
CA SER A 53 -3.12 15.46 6.68
C SER A 53 -2.97 15.48 8.19
N ASP A 54 -2.18 16.44 8.67
CA ASP A 54 -2.04 16.75 10.08
C ASP A 54 -2.92 17.97 10.39
N ASN A 55 -3.98 17.73 11.16
CA ASN A 55 -4.80 18.79 11.74
C ASN A 55 -4.54 18.84 13.25
N PRO A 56 -4.74 20.00 13.90
CA PRO A 56 -4.49 20.16 15.34
C PRO A 56 -5.32 19.22 16.24
N LEU A 57 -6.39 18.62 15.70
CA LEU A 57 -7.25 17.67 16.41
C LEU A 57 -7.12 16.23 15.91
N PHE A 58 -6.61 16.00 14.70
CA PHE A 58 -6.57 14.68 14.08
C PHE A 58 -5.48 14.59 13.03
N SER A 59 -4.81 13.46 12.98
CA SER A 59 -3.84 13.12 11.95
C SER A 59 -4.38 11.96 11.14
N SER A 60 -4.30 12.10 9.82
CA SER A 60 -4.75 11.07 8.89
C SER A 60 -3.68 10.83 7.84
N ALA A 61 -3.63 9.59 7.38
CA ALA A 61 -2.84 9.22 6.22
C ALA A 61 -3.66 8.26 5.35
N SER A 62 -3.63 8.48 4.05
CA SER A 62 -4.07 7.50 3.07
C SER A 62 -2.90 7.11 2.20
N VAL A 63 -2.66 5.80 2.10
CA VAL A 63 -1.70 5.23 1.17
C VAL A 63 -2.51 4.56 0.08
N GLN A 64 -2.18 4.86 -1.16
CA GLN A 64 -2.75 4.25 -2.33
C GLN A 64 -1.64 3.58 -3.13
N GLY A 65 -1.97 2.46 -3.76
CA GLY A 65 -1.05 1.76 -4.65
C GLY A 65 -1.73 0.58 -5.31
N GLN A 66 -0.92 -0.30 -5.86
CA GLN A 66 -1.40 -1.42 -6.67
C GLN A 66 -0.71 -2.70 -6.23
N CYS A 67 -1.43 -3.82 -6.20
CA CYS A 67 -0.77 -5.11 -6.15
C CYS A 67 -0.37 -5.54 -7.54
N VAL A 68 0.92 -5.80 -7.71
CA VAL A 68 1.53 -6.20 -8.97
C VAL A 68 2.17 -7.57 -8.80
N GLY A 69 2.03 -8.40 -9.82
CA GLY A 69 2.71 -9.70 -9.89
C GLY A 69 4.01 -9.64 -10.69
N PRO A 70 4.77 -10.74 -10.77
CA PRO A 70 6.08 -10.79 -11.41
C PRO A 70 6.05 -10.49 -12.91
N ASP A 71 4.88 -10.60 -13.55
CA ASP A 71 4.68 -10.25 -14.96
C ASP A 71 4.51 -8.73 -15.21
N HIS A 72 4.45 -7.91 -14.15
CA HIS A 72 4.32 -6.45 -14.26
C HIS A 72 5.69 -5.79 -14.47
N SER A 73 5.78 -4.79 -15.36
CA SER A 73 7.05 -4.11 -15.69
C SER A 73 7.75 -3.52 -14.46
N ASP A 74 6.96 -2.99 -13.54
CA ASP A 74 7.44 -2.25 -12.37
C ASP A 74 7.50 -3.16 -11.11
N TYR A 75 7.47 -4.49 -11.28
CA TYR A 75 7.50 -5.44 -10.16
C TYR A 75 8.79 -5.34 -9.32
N ASP A 76 9.92 -5.02 -9.96
CA ASP A 76 11.19 -4.82 -9.28
C ASP A 76 11.20 -3.55 -8.40
N GLU A 77 10.31 -2.60 -8.67
CA GLU A 77 10.12 -1.37 -7.87
C GLU A 77 9.07 -1.53 -6.77
N ALA A 78 8.37 -2.67 -6.74
CA ALA A 78 7.31 -2.97 -5.79
C ALA A 78 7.87 -3.61 -4.50
N ILE A 79 7.17 -3.36 -3.39
CA ILE A 79 7.56 -3.75 -2.03
C ILE A 79 6.96 -5.10 -1.68
N GLY A 80 7.82 -6.03 -1.25
CA GLY A 80 7.42 -7.32 -0.68
C GLY A 80 7.19 -7.24 0.84
N PRO A 81 6.58 -8.27 1.44
CA PRO A 81 6.38 -8.35 2.89
C PRO A 81 7.68 -8.49 3.70
N ASP A 82 8.79 -8.86 3.05
CA ASP A 82 10.11 -9.06 3.66
C ASP A 82 11.10 -7.88 3.43
N ASP A 83 10.65 -6.80 2.78
CA ASP A 83 11.42 -5.56 2.48
C ASP A 83 11.22 -4.50 3.58
#